data_AF-A0A960F991-F1
#
_entry.id   AF-A0A960F991-F1
#
_cell.length_a   1.000
_cell.length_b   1.000
_cell.length_c   1.000
_cell.angle_alpha   90.00
_cell.angle_beta   90.00
_cell.angle_gamma   90.00
#
_symmetry.space_group_name_H-M   'P 1'
#
loop_
_entity.id
_entity.type
_entity.pdbx_description
1 polymer ?
#
loop_
_entity_poly.entity_id
_entity_poly.type
_entity_poly.pdbx_seq_one_letter_code
_entity_poly.pdbx_strand_id
1 'polypeptide(L)' 'MARSIIIDTDPGIDDAMAIFYALESPELDVVGLTTVFGNAAVDTCTTNALRLVEIAGRPDIPV' A
#
# COMPACT_ATOMS: atom_id res chain seq x y z
N MET A 1 -1.81 -19.54 -9.11
CA MET A 1 -2.78 -18.51 -8.71
C MET A 1 -2.02 -17.43 -7.98
N ALA A 2 -2.39 -16.16 -8.15
CA ALA A 2 -1.79 -15.08 -7.38
C ALA A 2 -2.09 -15.27 -5.89
N ARG A 3 -1.16 -14.90 -5.03
CA ARG A 3 -1.29 -14.99 -3.57
C ARG A 3 -1.98 -13.73 -3.06
N SER A 4 -3.16 -13.87 -2.47
CA SER A 4 -3.84 -12.74 -1.83
C SER A 4 -3.11 -12.30 -0.57
N ILE A 5 -2.90 -10.99 -0.43
CA ILE A 5 -2.18 -10.38 0.70
C ILE A 5 -2.84 -9.06 1.13
N ILE A 6 -2.68 -8.75 2.43
CA ILE A 6 -2.88 -7.41 2.99
C ILE A 6 -1.50 -6.86 3.34
N ILE A 7 -1.26 -5.58 3.05
CA ILE A 7 -0.03 -4.89 3.42
C ILE A 7 -0.32 -3.97 4.60
N ASP A 8 0.18 -4.32 5.78
CA ASP A 8 0.18 -3.45 6.96
C ASP A 8 1.49 -2.64 6.98
N THR A 9 1.39 -1.32 6.94
CA THR A 9 2.55 -0.45 6.67
C THR A 9 2.38 0.95 7.26
N ASP A 10 3.49 1.63 7.53
CA ASP A 10 3.59 3.03 7.90
C ASP A 10 4.31 3.81 6.79
N PRO A 11 3.67 4.11 5.64
CA PRO A 11 4.38 4.36 4.39
C PRO A 11 5.50 5.40 4.47
N GLY A 12 6.74 4.89 4.50
CA GLY A 12 7.98 5.59 4.27
C GLY A 12 8.41 5.52 2.80
N ILE A 13 9.67 5.89 2.54
CA ILE A 13 10.21 5.93 1.17
C ILE A 13 10.33 4.51 0.59
N ASP A 14 10.78 3.56 1.40
CA ASP A 14 10.95 2.17 1.03
C ASP A 14 9.62 1.41 0.98
N ASP A 15 8.68 1.67 1.90
CA ASP A 15 7.31 1.13 1.83
C ASP A 15 6.61 1.52 0.53
N ALA A 16 6.73 2.78 0.10
CA ALA A 16 6.13 3.24 -1.14
C ALA A 16 6.61 2.41 -2.35
N MET A 17 7.91 2.10 -2.41
CA MET A 17 8.47 1.24 -3.45
C MET A 17 7.96 -0.20 -3.33
N ALA A 18 7.87 -0.74 -2.11
CA ALA A 18 7.35 -2.08 -1.86
C ALA A 18 5.87 -2.22 -2.27
N ILE A 19 5.05 -1.20 -1.97
CA ILE A 19 3.64 -1.13 -2.39
C ILE A 19 3.57 -1.14 -3.91
N PHE A 20 4.31 -0.28 -4.61
CA PHE A 20 4.29 -0.27 -6.08
C PHE A 20 4.72 -1.60 -6.69
N TYR A 21 5.75 -2.25 -6.16
CA TYR A 21 6.14 -3.59 -6.62
C TYR A 21 5.08 -4.65 -6.35
N ALA A 22 4.41 -4.58 -5.20
CA ALA A 22 3.35 -5.53 -4.87
C ALA A 22 2.13 -5.35 -5.80
N LEU A 23 1.75 -4.11 -6.10
CA LEU A 23 0.61 -3.80 -6.97
C LEU A 23 0.83 -4.24 -8.42
N GLU A 24 2.07 -4.21 -8.89
CA GLU A 24 2.43 -4.57 -10.27
C GLU A 24 2.86 -6.04 -10.42
N SER A 25 2.99 -6.77 -9.31
CA SER A 25 3.39 -8.17 -9.34
C SER A 25 2.25 -9.08 -9.79
N PRO A 26 2.42 -9.89 -10.84
CA PRO A 26 1.41 -10.88 -11.25
C PRO A 26 1.31 -12.04 -10.25
N GLU A 27 2.24 -12.15 -9.30
CA GLU A 27 2.25 -13.19 -8.28
C GLU A 27 1.40 -12.82 -7.06
N LEU A 28 1.03 -11.54 -6.91
CA LEU A 28 0.34 -11.02 -5.74
C LEU A 28 -1.02 -10.45 -6.12
N ASP A 29 -1.99 -10.66 -5.23
CA ASP A 29 -3.31 -10.06 -5.28
C ASP A 29 -3.46 -9.20 -4.02
N VAL A 30 -3.15 -7.91 -4.14
CA VAL A 30 -3.23 -6.97 -3.01
C VAL A 30 -4.69 -6.61 -2.78
N VAL A 31 -5.27 -7.15 -1.71
CA VAL A 31 -6.71 -6.97 -1.40
C VAL A 31 -6.99 -5.72 -0.56
N GLY A 32 -5.94 -5.11 -0.01
CA GLY A 32 -6.03 -3.88 0.78
C GLY A 32 -4.70 -3.51 1.44
N LEU A 33 -4.60 -2.24 1.82
CA LEU A 33 -3.58 -1.77 2.74
C LEU A 33 -4.22 -1.48 4.10
N THR A 34 -3.45 -1.67 5.17
CA THR A 34 -3.76 -1.12 6.49
C THR A 34 -2.60 -0.23 6.90
N THR A 35 -2.90 0.84 7.65
CA THR A 35 -1.88 1.81 8.05
C THR A 35 -1.68 1.89 9.55
N VAL A 36 -0.41 2.02 9.95
CA VAL A 36 0.03 2.13 11.33
C VAL A 36 0.95 3.34 11.51
N PHE A 37 1.20 3.74 12.77
CA PHE A 37 2.16 4.78 13.09
C PHE A 37 3.60 4.25 13.03
N GLY A 38 4.56 5.11 12.72
CA GLY A 38 5.99 4.77 12.69
C GLY A 38 6.82 5.87 12.02
N ASN A 39 7.12 5.73 10.73
CA ASN A 39 7.77 6.75 9.89
C ASN A 39 7.05 8.11 9.95
N ALA A 40 5.73 8.10 10.15
CA ALA A 40 4.93 9.27 10.45
C ALA A 40 3.77 8.93 11.40
N ALA A 41 2.97 9.95 11.75
CA ALA A 41 1.69 9.73 12.43
C ALA A 41 0.72 8.95 11.53
N VAL A 42 -0.15 8.13 12.13
CA VAL A 42 -1.05 7.24 11.40
C VAL A 42 -1.88 7.98 10.34
N ASP A 43 -2.43 9.16 10.65
CA ASP A 43 -3.21 9.96 9.69
C ASP A 43 -2.40 10.36 8.44
N THR A 44 -1.11 10.66 8.62
CA THR A 44 -0.19 10.95 7.52
C THR A 44 0.12 9.68 6.72
N CYS A 45 0.34 8.55 7.41
CA CYS A 45 0.55 7.24 6.79
C CYS A 45 -0.67 6.81 5.95
N THR A 46 -1.89 6.96 6.48
CA THR A 46 -3.14 6.70 5.75
C THR A 46 -3.27 7.60 4.53
N THR A 47 -2.98 8.90 4.67
CA THR A 47 -3.00 9.84 3.54
C THR A 47 -1.97 9.46 2.47
N ASN A 48 -0.77 9.03 2.86
CA ASN A 48 0.27 8.57 1.94
C ASN A 48 -0.17 7.30 1.21
N ALA A 49 -0.68 6.28 1.92
CA ALA A 49 -1.16 5.05 1.30
C ALA A 49 -2.29 5.32 0.27
N LEU A 50 -3.25 6.18 0.60
CA LEU A 50 -4.32 6.61 -0.33
C LEU A 50 -3.74 7.25 -1.60
N ARG A 51 -2.74 8.13 -1.46
CA ARG A 51 -2.06 8.75 -2.62
C ARG A 51 -1.27 7.74 -3.44
N LEU A 52 -0.61 6.77 -2.80
CA LEU A 52 0.18 5.75 -3.48
C LEU A 52 -0.72 4.87 -4.36
N VAL A 53 -1.87 4.39 -3.85
CA VAL A 53 -2.80 3.60 -4.68
C VAL A 53 -3.41 4.41 -5.82
N GLU A 54 -3.65 5.71 -5.63
CA GLU A 54 -4.10 6.61 -6.69
C GLU A 54 -3.02 6.79 -7.78
N ILE A 55 -1.76 7.04 -7.39
CA ILE A 55 -0.61 7.16 -8.30
C ILE A 55 -0.38 5.87 -9.08
N ALA A 56 -0.56 4.71 -8.44
CA ALA A 56 -0.46 3.41 -9.07
C ALA A 56 -1.63 3.08 -10.01
N GLY A 57 -2.63 3.97 -10.14
CA GLY A 57 -3.82 3.73 -10.97
C GLY A 57 -4.76 2.65 -10.41
N ARG A 58 -4.68 2.38 -9.10
CA ARG A 58 -5.46 1.36 -8.39
C ARG A 58 -6.30 1.93 -7.24
N PRO A 59 -7.13 2.96 -7.47
CA PRO A 59 -7.99 3.54 -6.42
C PRO A 59 -9.09 2.59 -5.93
N ASP A 60 -9.24 1.42 -6.58
CA ASP A 60 -10.14 0.35 -6.17
C ASP A 60 -9.66 -0.39 -4.91
N ILE A 61 -8.38 -0.28 -4.56
CA ILE A 61 -7.81 -0.96 -3.39
C ILE A 61 -8.16 -0.18 -2.11
N PRO A 62 -8.82 -0.82 -1.13
CA PRO A 62 -9.12 -0.17 0.13
C PRO A 62 -7.85 0.07 0.96
N VAL A 63 -7.84 1.21 1.67
CA VAL A 63 -6.79 1.64 2.61
C VAL A 63 -7.42 1.98 3.94
#